data_AF-A0A946TJB1-F1
#
_entry.id   AF-A0A946TJB1-F1
#
_cell.length_a   1.000
_cell.length_b   1.000
_cell.length_c   1.000
_cell.angle_alpha   90.00
_cell.angle_beta   90.00
_cell.angle_gamma   90.00
#
_symmetry.space_group_name_H-M   'P 1'
#
loop_
_entity.id
_entity.type
_entity.pdbx_description
1 polymer ?
#
loop_
_entity_poly.entity_id
_entity_poly.type
_entity_poly.pdbx_seq_one_letter_code
_entity_poly.pdbx_strand_id
1 'polypeptide(L)' 'MTNINQTVWRLLAQDLSIQKNLKKGLINVRGLAKYLIETYNLRASLDAVISAIRRFENSETFKDEEELSKK' A
#
# COMPACT_ATOMS: atom_id res chain seq x y z
N MET A 1 -5.49 11.45 -15.74
CA MET A 1 -6.18 10.70 -14.66
C MET A 1 -5.09 10.09 -13.79
N THR A 2 -4.83 10.60 -12.59
CA THR A 2 -3.78 10.06 -11.74
C THR A 2 -4.17 8.65 -11.32
N ASN A 3 -3.31 7.66 -11.60
CA ASN A 3 -3.62 6.27 -11.33
C ASN A 3 -3.66 6.04 -9.81
N ILE A 4 -4.84 5.77 -9.27
CA ILE A 4 -5.06 5.56 -7.82
C ILE A 4 -4.12 4.49 -7.25
N ASN A 5 -3.79 3.46 -8.03
CA ASN A 5 -2.88 2.40 -7.60
C ASN A 5 -1.50 2.98 -7.30
N GLN A 6 -0.94 3.77 -8.23
CA GLN A 6 0.38 4.38 -8.05
C GLN A 6 0.41 5.35 -6.86
N THR A 7 -0.67 6.10 -6.64
CA THR A 7 -0.78 6.99 -5.47
C THR A 7 -0.77 6.19 -4.18
N VAL A 8 -1.63 5.17 -4.07
CA VAL A 8 -1.71 4.30 -2.88
C VAL A 8 -0.38 3.61 -2.63
N TRP A 9 0.27 3.06 -3.66
CA TRP A 9 1.56 2.38 -3.52
C TRP A 9 2.66 3.31 -3.02
N ARG A 10 2.70 4.56 -3.48
CA ARG A 10 3.65 5.55 -2.99
C ARG A 10 3.44 5.86 -1.50
N LEU A 11 2.18 5.95 -1.07
CA LEU A 11 1.85 6.19 0.34
C LEU A 11 2.25 4.99 1.21
N LEU A 12 2.02 3.76 0.73
CA LEU A 12 2.45 2.54 1.43
C LEU A 12 3.98 2.42 1.47
N ALA A 13 4.67 2.78 0.38
CA ALA A 13 6.13 2.75 0.28
C ALA A 13 6.83 3.64 1.30
N GLN A 14 6.18 4.72 1.75
CA GLN A 14 6.75 5.68 2.70
C GLN A 14 6.75 5.17 4.15
N ASP A 15 5.98 4.12 4.47
CA ASP A 15 5.84 3.61 5.84
C ASP A 15 6.19 2.12 5.93
N LEU A 16 7.39 1.84 6.42
CA LEU A 16 7.90 0.47 6.60
C LEU A 16 7.06 -0.34 7.59
N SER A 17 6.44 0.31 8.59
CA SER A 17 5.58 -0.37 9.57
C SER A 17 4.29 -0.84 8.91
N ILE A 18 3.69 0.00 8.06
CA ILE A 18 2.52 -0.39 7.27
C ILE A 18 2.86 -1.57 6.37
N GLN A 19 3.97 -1.51 5.63
CA GLN A 19 4.40 -2.59 4.73
C GLN A 19 4.59 -3.92 5.47
N LYS A 20 5.35 -3.92 6.57
CA LYS A 20 5.63 -5.14 7.34
C LYS A 20 4.36 -5.74 7.95
N ASN A 21 3.47 -4.90 8.49
CA ASN A 21 2.23 -5.38 9.10
C ASN A 21 1.20 -5.80 8.04
N LEU A 22 1.22 -5.21 6.84
CA LEU A 22 0.42 -5.68 5.70
C LEU A 22 0.87 -7.08 5.25
N LYS A 23 2.18 -7.27 5.06
CA LYS A 23 2.81 -8.57 4.69
C LYS A 23 2.53 -9.68 5.69
N LYS A 24 2.45 -9.33 6.98
CA LYS A 24 2.10 -10.27 8.06
C LYS A 24 0.59 -10.50 8.22
N GLY A 25 -0.25 -9.81 7.47
CA GLY A 25 -1.72 -9.87 7.62
C GLY A 25 -2.25 -9.28 8.92
N LEU A 26 -1.46 -8.45 9.61
CA LEU A 26 -1.82 -7.84 10.89
C LEU A 26 -2.66 -6.56 10.74
N ILE A 27 -2.67 -5.96 9.54
CA ILE A 27 -3.46 -4.76 9.25
C ILE A 27 -4.82 -5.14 8.67
N ASN A 28 -5.87 -4.53 9.20
CA ASN A 28 -7.18 -4.52 8.55
C ASN A 28 -7.13 -3.65 7.26
N VAL A 29 -7.14 -4.29 6.09
CA VAL A 29 -7.05 -3.61 4.78
C VAL A 29 -8.16 -2.58 4.56
N ARG A 30 -9.39 -2.85 5.02
CA ARG A 30 -10.51 -1.91 4.89
C ARG A 30 -10.30 -0.67 5.76
N GLY A 31 -9.80 -0.87 6.98
CA GLY A 31 -9.42 0.21 7.89
C GLY A 31 -8.29 1.05 7.32
N LEU A 32 -7.25 0.40 6.77
CA LEU A 32 -6.15 1.09 6.10
C LEU A 32 -6.64 1.90 4.89
N ALA A 33 -7.51 1.33 4.05
CA ALA A 33 -8.08 2.02 2.90
C ALA A 33 -8.86 3.28 3.32
N LYS A 34 -9.71 3.16 4.35
CA LYS A 34 -10.45 4.30 4.89
C LYS A 34 -9.51 5.37 5.44
N TYR A 35 -8.51 4.96 6.23
CA TYR A 35 -7.49 5.86 6.75
C TYR A 35 -6.76 6.63 5.64
N LEU A 36 -6.35 5.95 4.56
CA LEU A 36 -5.67 6.60 3.44
C LEU A 36 -6.58 7.62 2.72
N ILE A 37 -7.86 7.28 2.53
CA ILE A 37 -8.82 8.20 1.90
C ILE A 37 -9.00 9.46 2.74
N GLU A 38 -9.24 9.30 4.05
CA GLU A 38 -9.49 10.42 4.96
C GLU A 38 -8.24 11.29 5.18
N THR A 39 -7.08 10.66 5.35
CA THR A 39 -5.82 11.35 5.65
C THR A 39 -5.27 12.11 4.45
N TYR A 40 -5.36 11.53 3.25
CA TYR A 40 -4.79 12.10 2.03
C TYR A 40 -5.83 12.67 1.07
N ASN A 41 -7.09 12.75 1.50
CA ASN A 41 -8.23 13.25 0.73
C ASN A 41 -8.32 12.62 -0.68
N LEU A 42 -8.15 11.30 -0.75
CA LEU A 42 -8.09 10.58 -2.03
C LEU A 42 -9.48 10.58 -2.69
N ARG A 43 -9.55 11.09 -3.92
CA ARG A 43 -10.77 11.04 -4.75
C ARG A 43 -10.93 9.67 -5.41
N ALA A 44 -11.15 8.63 -4.60
CA ALA A 44 -11.35 7.26 -5.06
C ALA A 44 -12.35 6.53 -4.15
N SER A 45 -12.98 5.48 -4.68
CA SER A 45 -13.85 4.62 -3.87
C SER A 45 -13.02 3.77 -2.90
N LEU A 46 -13.65 3.38 -1.80
CA LEU A 46 -13.05 2.47 -0.82
C LEU A 46 -12.56 1.18 -1.49
N ASP A 47 -13.37 0.59 -2.37
CA ASP A 47 -13.02 -0.65 -3.08
C ASP A 47 -11.84 -0.48 -4.04
N ALA A 48 -11.71 0.68 -4.69
CA ALA A 48 -10.56 0.97 -5.54
C ALA A 48 -9.25 1.01 -4.72
N VAL A 49 -9.29 1.62 -3.53
CA VAL A 49 -8.14 1.67 -2.62
C VAL A 49 -7.84 0.30 -2.04
N ILE A 50 -8.85 -0.49 -1.65
CA ILE A 50 -8.66 -1.88 -1.19
C ILE A 50 -8.00 -2.72 -2.29
N SER A 51 -8.47 -2.60 -3.53
CA SER A 51 -7.88 -3.27 -4.69
C SER A 51 -6.42 -2.87 -4.90
N ALA A 52 -6.11 -1.58 -4.79
CA ALA A 52 -4.74 -1.06 -4.87
C ALA A 52 -3.82 -1.64 -3.78
N ILE A 53 -4.27 -1.64 -2.52
CA ILE A 53 -3.52 -2.20 -1.37
C ILE A 53 -3.22 -3.68 -1.59
N ARG A 54 -4.22 -4.49 -2.00
CA ARG A 54 -4.02 -5.93 -2.24
C ARG A 54 -3.03 -6.23 -3.36
N ARG A 55 -2.89 -5.33 -4.34
CA ARG A 55 -1.95 -5.47 -5.46
C ARG A 55 -0.55 -4.95 -5.14
N PHE A 56 -0.36 -4.27 -4.01
CA PHE A 56 0.92 -3.69 -3.61
C PHE A 56 2.01 -4.76 -3.49
N GLU A 57 1.73 -5.91 -2.89
CA GLU A 57 2.70 -7.03 -2.74
C GLU A 57 3.11 -7.67 -4.08
N ASN A 58 2.25 -7.58 -5.09
CA ASN A 58 2.52 -8.10 -6.43
C ASN A 58 3.25 -7.09 -7.33
N SER A 59 3.46 -5.86 -6.87
CA SER A 59 4.27 -4.89 -7.60
C SER A 59 5.74 -5.21 -7.36
N GLU A 60 6.46 -5.57 -8.42
CA GLU A 60 7.87 -5.98 -8.37
C GLU A 60 8.81 -4.89 -7.83
N THR A 61 8.31 -3.66 -7.67
CA THR A 61 9.01 -2.48 -7.16
C THR A 61 9.62 -2.63 -5.75
N PHE A 62 9.21 -3.62 -4.95
CA PHE A 62 9.66 -3.76 -3.55
C PHE A 62 10.48 -5.02 -3.25
N LYS A 63 10.77 -5.84 -4.26
CA LYS A 63 11.60 -7.04 -4.07
C LYS A 63 13.09 -6.72 -3.88
N ASP A 64 13.54 -5.55 -4.32
CA ASP A 64 14.96 -5.21 -4.39
C ASP A 64 15.59 -4.87 -3.02
N GLU A 65 14.82 -4.32 -2.06
CA GLU A 65 15.37 -3.93 -0.75
C GLU A 65 15.57 -5.11 0.21
N GLU A 66 14.79 -6.18 0.09
CA GLU A 66 14.89 -7.36 0.95
C GLU A 66 16.01 -8.32 0.49
N GLU A 67 16.39 -8.31 -0.79
CA GLU A 67 17.55 -9.06 -1.31
C GLU A 67 18.88 -8.39 -1.01
N LEU A 68 18.94 -7.04 -0.96
CA LEU A 68 20.20 -6.32 -0.73
C LEU A 68 20.72 -6.45 0.71
N SER A 69 19.84 -6.72 1.68
CA SER A 69 20.22 -6.94 3.09
C SER A 69 20.75 -8.35 3.39
N LYS A 70 20.76 -9.25 2.41
CA LYS A 70 21.22 -10.65 2.57
C LYS A 70 22.56 -10.95 1.89
N LYS A 71 23.28 -9.92 1.42
CA LYS A 71 24.64 -10.05 0.86
C LYS A 71 25.69 -9.43 1.77
#